data_AF-A0A177VFF8-F1
#
_entry.id   AF-A0A177VFF8-F1
#
_cell.length_a   1.000
_cell.length_b   1.000
_cell.length_c   1.000
_cell.angle_alpha   90.00
_cell.angle_beta   90.00
_cell.angle_gamma   90.00
#
_symmetry.space_group_name_H-M   'P 1'
#
loop_
_entity.id
_entity.type
_entity.pdbx_description
1 polymer ?
#
loop_
_entity_poly.entity_id
_entity_poly.type
_entity_poly.pdbx_seq_one_letter_code
_entity_poly.pdbx_strand_id
1 'polypeptide(L)'
;MVLFVIGLGLADEQDVTLRGLKAMQGSERVYLEAYTSIFMADGAVQRLEKLIGKEVRLAHRETVELEADEILSLASQSDVSFCVVGDPLSATTHTDLILRARHQKPTPIPVKVIHNASIMTALASSGLAAYNFGQTISVPFWSESWKPDSWLERVGENVKVGLHTLCLGDIKVREQSEEDMARGIQRYQEPRYMLIPQLISQLTTADKEHATSYLKPFETLAIALCRMGADDERILSGTLSELLLLASPTSPEAQQQEDDEGEKLADEGGWGEKEVASHRAKREEARAVVAFGKPLHSLVIVGRRLHPLEREYAGMYKVPGSRWDEVAKEVYGCES
;
A
#
# COMPACT_ATOMS: atom_id res chain seq x y z
N MET A 1 5.23 4.87 -33.80
CA MET A 1 4.22 4.63 -32.77
C MET A 1 4.93 4.16 -31.54
N VAL A 2 4.52 4.64 -30.37
CA VAL A 2 5.22 4.44 -29.10
C VAL A 2 4.19 4.10 -28.02
N LEU A 3 4.47 3.06 -27.24
CA LEU A 3 3.81 2.85 -25.95
C LEU A 3 4.56 3.66 -24.89
N PHE A 4 3.91 4.70 -24.36
CA PHE A 4 4.39 5.43 -23.21
C PHE A 4 3.89 4.75 -21.94
N VAL A 5 4.80 4.43 -21.02
CA VAL A 5 4.47 3.90 -19.70
C VAL A 5 4.79 5.00 -18.69
N ILE A 6 3.77 5.61 -18.10
CA ILE A 6 3.86 6.93 -17.45
C ILE A 6 3.48 6.84 -15.98
N GLY A 7 4.37 7.27 -15.10
CA GLY A 7 4.06 7.44 -13.68
C GLY A 7 3.27 8.72 -13.43
N LEU A 8 2.19 8.62 -12.69
CA LEU A 8 1.34 9.75 -12.31
C LEU A 8 1.79 10.44 -11.03
N GLY A 9 2.66 9.80 -10.23
CA GLY A 9 3.02 10.30 -8.91
C GLY A 9 2.03 9.82 -7.85
N LEU A 10 2.05 10.40 -6.65
CA LEU A 10 1.56 9.71 -5.46
C LEU A 10 0.11 10.02 -5.11
N ALA A 11 -0.34 11.26 -5.30
CA ALA A 11 -1.60 11.74 -4.74
C ALA A 11 -2.65 12.04 -5.81
N ASP A 12 -2.38 12.99 -6.70
CA ASP A 12 -3.38 13.54 -7.61
C ASP A 12 -2.82 13.91 -8.99
N GLU A 13 -3.62 14.58 -9.82
CA GLU A 13 -3.27 14.92 -11.20
C GLU A 13 -2.13 15.94 -11.30
N GLN A 14 -1.81 16.66 -10.22
CA GLN A 14 -0.76 17.68 -10.18
C GLN A 14 0.63 17.07 -10.02
N ASP A 15 0.72 15.84 -9.52
CA ASP A 15 1.99 15.12 -9.37
C ASP A 15 2.56 14.64 -10.70
N VAL A 16 1.76 14.67 -11.77
CA VAL A 16 2.23 14.21 -13.08
C VAL A 16 3.36 15.10 -13.58
N THR A 17 4.46 14.48 -14.02
CA THR A 17 5.55 15.25 -14.59
C THR A 17 5.10 15.98 -15.86
N LEU A 18 5.68 17.16 -16.13
CA LEU A 18 5.43 17.90 -17.38
C LEU A 18 5.71 17.05 -18.64
N ARG A 19 6.64 16.08 -18.54
CA ARG A 19 6.94 15.14 -19.62
C ARG A 19 5.81 14.12 -19.80
N GLY A 20 5.29 13.58 -18.70
CA GLY A 20 4.14 12.67 -18.70
C GLY A 20 2.89 13.34 -19.27
N LEU A 21 2.57 14.56 -18.82
CA LEU A 21 1.45 15.34 -19.33
C LEU A 21 1.51 15.54 -20.85
N LYS A 22 2.66 15.98 -21.37
CA LYS A 22 2.85 16.18 -22.82
C LYS A 22 2.70 14.87 -23.60
N ALA A 23 3.17 13.74 -23.07
CA ALA A 23 3.01 12.44 -23.71
C ALA A 23 1.53 12.03 -23.76
N MET A 24 0.79 12.15 -22.65
CA MET A 24 -0.65 11.87 -22.61
C MET A 24 -1.45 12.74 -23.59
N GLN A 25 -1.16 14.04 -23.65
CA GLN A 25 -1.80 14.96 -24.59
C GLN A 25 -1.47 14.62 -26.07
N GLY A 26 -0.29 14.06 -26.33
CA GLY A 26 0.13 13.63 -27.67
C GLY A 26 -0.44 12.27 -28.10
N SER A 27 -0.71 11.36 -27.17
CA SER A 27 -1.23 10.02 -27.46
C SER A 27 -2.64 10.04 -28.05
N GLU A 28 -2.92 9.07 -28.93
CA GLU A 28 -4.28 8.82 -29.44
C GLU A 28 -5.19 8.28 -28.34
N ARG A 29 -4.64 7.42 -27.47
CA ARG A 29 -5.37 6.82 -26.35
C ARG A 29 -4.57 6.91 -25.07
N VAL A 30 -5.28 7.19 -23.97
CA VAL A 30 -4.74 7.17 -22.62
C VAL A 30 -5.51 6.13 -21.79
N TYR A 31 -4.77 5.18 -21.24
CA TYR A 31 -5.26 4.18 -20.30
C TYR A 31 -4.79 4.53 -18.89
N LEU A 32 -5.67 4.46 -17.90
CA LEU A 32 -5.36 4.58 -16.48
C LEU A 32 -5.51 3.22 -15.82
N GLU A 33 -4.42 2.66 -15.33
CA GLU A 33 -4.44 1.46 -14.52
C GLU A 33 -4.80 1.80 -13.07
N ALA A 34 -5.74 1.04 -12.49
CA ALA A 34 -6.38 1.37 -11.22
C ALA A 34 -6.40 0.20 -10.21
N TYR A 35 -5.42 -0.70 -10.25
CA TYR A 35 -5.41 -1.90 -9.40
C TYR A 35 -4.09 -2.15 -8.64
N THR A 36 -2.99 -1.51 -9.02
CA THR A 36 -1.69 -1.61 -8.34
C THR A 36 -1.52 -0.57 -7.22
N SER A 37 -2.24 0.55 -7.29
CA SER A 37 -2.28 1.60 -6.28
C SER A 37 -3.54 2.47 -6.46
N ILE A 38 -3.73 3.47 -5.59
CA ILE A 38 -4.88 4.38 -5.62
C ILE A 38 -4.48 5.79 -6.04
N PHE A 39 -5.27 6.38 -6.92
CA PHE A 39 -5.28 7.81 -7.12
C PHE A 39 -6.07 8.41 -5.95
N MET A 40 -5.40 9.17 -5.07
CA MET A 40 -5.98 9.54 -3.77
C MET A 40 -7.07 10.61 -3.86
N ALA A 41 -7.16 11.32 -4.98
CA ALA A 41 -8.22 12.29 -5.24
C ALA A 41 -9.46 11.64 -5.88
N ASP A 42 -10.64 12.06 -5.44
CA ASP A 42 -11.91 11.60 -6.00
C ASP A 42 -12.04 11.98 -7.48
N GLY A 43 -12.56 11.07 -8.30
CA GLY A 43 -12.81 11.31 -9.72
C GLY A 43 -11.53 11.35 -10.56
N ALA A 44 -10.60 10.41 -10.31
CA ALA A 44 -9.31 10.31 -11.01
C ALA A 44 -9.43 10.43 -12.54
N VAL A 45 -10.37 9.70 -13.14
CA VAL A 45 -10.64 9.75 -14.59
C VAL A 45 -11.02 11.16 -15.01
N GLN A 46 -12.03 11.76 -14.39
CA GLN A 46 -12.54 13.09 -14.77
C GLN A 46 -11.50 14.19 -14.59
N ARG A 47 -10.67 14.09 -13.55
CA ARG A 47 -9.57 15.02 -13.28
C ARG A 47 -8.49 14.94 -14.35
N LEU A 48 -8.05 13.72 -14.68
CA LEU A 48 -7.08 13.51 -15.75
C LEU A 48 -7.64 13.94 -17.10
N GLU A 49 -8.88 13.58 -17.43
CA GLU A 49 -9.55 14.01 -18.67
C GLU A 49 -9.58 15.52 -18.81
N LYS A 50 -9.91 16.23 -17.73
CA LYS A 50 -9.89 17.70 -17.69
C LYS A 50 -8.48 18.26 -17.86
N LEU A 51 -7.47 17.64 -17.26
CA LEU A 51 -6.08 18.09 -17.34
C LEU A 51 -5.49 17.87 -18.74
N ILE A 52 -5.78 16.74 -19.39
CA ILE A 52 -5.21 16.37 -20.68
C ILE A 52 -6.07 16.81 -21.88
N GLY A 53 -7.35 17.11 -21.65
CA GLY A 53 -8.32 17.48 -22.68
C GLY A 53 -8.73 16.31 -23.59
N LYS A 54 -8.70 15.06 -23.09
CA LYS A 54 -9.01 13.82 -23.82
C LYS A 54 -9.64 12.78 -22.90
N GLU A 55 -10.37 11.83 -23.48
CA GLU A 55 -10.93 10.66 -22.78
C GLU A 55 -9.81 9.80 -22.15
N VAL A 56 -10.04 9.34 -20.91
CA VAL A 56 -9.16 8.41 -20.20
C VAL A 56 -9.92 7.11 -19.95
N ARG A 57 -9.36 5.99 -20.40
CA ARG A 57 -9.98 4.67 -20.22
C ARG A 57 -9.37 3.93 -19.04
N LEU A 58 -10.22 3.45 -18.13
CA LEU A 58 -9.75 2.58 -17.06
C LEU A 58 -9.29 1.24 -17.63
N ALA A 59 -8.12 0.78 -17.17
CA ALA A 59 -7.56 -0.53 -17.46
C ALA A 59 -7.55 -1.35 -16.15
N HIS A 60 -8.33 -2.42 -16.13
CA HIS A 60 -8.38 -3.35 -15.00
C HIS A 60 -7.30 -4.43 -15.11
N ARG A 61 -7.10 -5.19 -14.04
CA ARG A 61 -6.07 -6.24 -13.99
C ARG A 61 -6.25 -7.25 -15.12
N GLU A 62 -7.48 -7.63 -15.43
CA GLU A 62 -7.79 -8.56 -16.51
C GLU A 62 -7.37 -7.97 -17.88
N THR A 63 -7.69 -6.71 -18.13
CA THR A 63 -7.33 -6.01 -19.38
C THR A 63 -5.82 -5.87 -19.56
N VAL A 64 -5.07 -5.70 -18.47
CA VAL A 64 -3.61 -5.46 -18.54
C VAL A 64 -2.82 -6.78 -18.49
N GLU A 65 -3.19 -7.72 -17.63
CA GLU A 65 -2.42 -8.93 -17.42
C GLU A 65 -2.85 -10.05 -18.38
N LEU A 66 -4.15 -10.19 -18.64
CA LEU A 66 -4.69 -11.27 -19.46
C LEU A 66 -4.97 -10.85 -20.91
N GLU A 67 -5.43 -9.61 -21.13
CA GLU A 67 -5.98 -9.15 -22.41
C GLU A 67 -5.24 -7.92 -22.99
N ALA A 68 -3.93 -7.80 -22.73
CA ALA A 68 -3.13 -6.65 -23.17
C ALA A 68 -3.09 -6.44 -24.70
N ASP A 69 -3.54 -7.43 -25.47
CA ASP A 69 -3.55 -7.40 -26.93
C ASP A 69 -4.28 -6.16 -27.49
N GLU A 70 -5.32 -5.66 -26.82
CA GLU A 70 -5.99 -4.43 -27.25
C GLU A 70 -5.06 -3.21 -27.16
N ILE A 71 -4.40 -3.03 -26.01
CA ILE A 71 -3.47 -1.93 -25.76
C ILE A 71 -2.30 -2.00 -26.73
N LEU A 72 -1.73 -3.20 -26.92
CA LEU A 72 -0.58 -3.42 -27.79
C LEU A 72 -0.93 -3.29 -29.27
N SER A 73 -2.09 -3.79 -29.69
CA SER A 73 -2.59 -3.64 -31.06
C SER A 73 -2.74 -2.15 -31.41
N LEU A 74 -3.34 -1.35 -30.53
CA LEU A 74 -3.46 0.09 -30.73
C LEU A 74 -2.09 0.78 -30.73
N ALA A 75 -1.20 0.43 -29.80
CA ALA A 75 0.15 1.00 -29.71
C ALA A 75 1.04 0.66 -30.93
N SER A 76 0.69 -0.37 -31.71
CA SER A 76 1.35 -0.67 -32.98
C SER A 76 0.98 0.30 -34.11
N GLN A 77 -0.18 0.96 -33.99
CA GLN A 77 -0.75 1.84 -35.02
C GLN A 77 -0.69 3.31 -34.64
N SER A 78 -0.65 3.64 -33.34
CA SER A 78 -0.57 5.00 -32.83
C SER A 78 0.16 5.12 -31.49
N ASP A 79 0.45 6.35 -31.08
CA ASP A 79 1.04 6.59 -29.77
C ASP A 79 -0.01 6.38 -28.66
N VAL A 80 0.30 5.50 -27.70
CA VAL A 80 -0.60 5.14 -26.60
C VAL A 80 0.08 5.42 -25.28
N SER A 81 -0.65 6.02 -24.33
CA SER A 81 -0.18 6.23 -22.96
C SER A 81 -0.85 5.23 -22.02
N PHE A 82 -0.04 4.51 -21.25
CA PHE A 82 -0.43 3.64 -20.16
C PHE A 82 0.05 4.26 -18.85
N CYS A 83 -0.91 4.76 -18.06
CA CYS A 83 -0.66 5.55 -16.86
C CYS A 83 -0.82 4.70 -15.60
N VAL A 84 0.16 4.83 -14.71
CA VAL A 84 0.28 4.06 -13.47
C VAL A 84 0.42 5.04 -12.31
N VAL A 85 -0.33 4.84 -11.24
CA VAL A 85 -0.16 5.63 -10.01
C VAL A 85 1.20 5.31 -9.39
N GLY A 86 1.92 6.36 -8.98
CA GLY A 86 3.30 6.29 -8.52
C GLY A 86 4.28 6.27 -9.68
N ASP A 87 5.29 5.41 -9.58
CA ASP A 87 6.26 5.15 -10.64
C ASP A 87 5.97 3.77 -11.28
N PRO A 88 6.01 3.65 -12.62
CA PRO A 88 5.52 2.46 -13.28
C PRO A 88 6.32 1.18 -13.02
N LEU A 89 7.56 1.28 -12.51
CA LEU A 89 8.47 0.13 -12.37
C LEU A 89 8.95 -0.12 -10.93
N SER A 90 8.42 0.62 -9.96
CA SER A 90 8.89 0.54 -8.57
C SER A 90 8.35 -0.66 -7.79
N ALA A 91 7.06 -0.97 -7.92
CA ALA A 91 6.38 -2.01 -7.14
C ALA A 91 5.23 -2.64 -7.93
N THR A 92 5.45 -2.88 -9.23
CA THR A 92 4.42 -3.36 -10.15
C THR A 92 4.98 -4.48 -11.04
N THR A 93 4.08 -5.15 -11.76
CA THR A 93 4.40 -6.20 -12.74
C THR A 93 4.43 -5.68 -14.18
N HIS A 94 4.36 -4.35 -14.40
CA HIS A 94 4.25 -3.74 -15.73
C HIS A 94 5.45 -3.96 -16.65
N THR A 95 6.56 -4.46 -16.10
CA THR A 95 7.67 -5.01 -16.90
C THR A 95 7.19 -6.06 -17.90
N ASP A 96 6.17 -6.87 -17.55
CA ASP A 96 5.59 -7.85 -18.46
C ASP A 96 4.94 -7.21 -19.70
N LEU A 97 4.14 -6.15 -19.52
CA LEU A 97 3.55 -5.39 -20.64
C LEU A 97 4.64 -4.82 -21.56
N ILE A 98 5.73 -4.29 -20.97
CA ILE A 98 6.88 -3.77 -21.71
C ILE A 98 7.56 -4.88 -22.52
N LEU A 99 7.75 -6.06 -21.94
CA LEU A 99 8.34 -7.22 -22.63
C LEU A 99 7.44 -7.68 -23.78
N ARG A 100 6.13 -7.81 -23.57
CA ARG A 100 5.17 -8.15 -24.63
C ARG A 100 5.22 -7.15 -25.78
N ALA A 101 5.18 -5.85 -25.49
CA ALA A 101 5.30 -4.79 -26.50
C ALA A 101 6.60 -4.87 -27.32
N ARG A 102 7.74 -5.11 -26.65
CA ARG A 102 9.05 -5.24 -27.31
C ARG A 102 9.23 -6.54 -28.08
N HIS A 103 8.51 -7.59 -27.71
CA HIS A 103 8.55 -8.88 -28.40
C HIS A 103 7.50 -9.02 -29.51
N GLN A 104 6.61 -8.03 -29.68
CA GLN A 104 5.62 -7.97 -30.74
C GLN A 104 6.25 -8.28 -32.12
N LYS A 105 5.52 -9.07 -32.92
CA LYS A 105 5.92 -9.45 -34.29
C LYS A 105 4.91 -8.93 -35.32
N PRO A 106 5.34 -8.62 -36.55
CA PRO A 106 6.72 -8.68 -37.05
C PRO A 106 7.60 -7.52 -36.55
N THR A 107 6.97 -6.41 -36.12
CA THR A 107 7.66 -5.19 -35.72
C THR A 107 7.46 -4.94 -34.22
N PRO A 108 8.53 -4.87 -33.42
CA PRO A 108 8.47 -4.47 -32.03
C PRO A 108 7.84 -3.09 -31.85
N ILE A 109 7.07 -2.91 -30.77
CA ILE A 109 6.53 -1.61 -30.38
C ILE A 109 7.60 -0.88 -29.54
N PRO A 110 8.06 0.31 -29.97
CA PRO A 110 8.92 1.15 -29.14
C PRO A 110 8.23 1.51 -27.83
N VAL A 111 8.92 1.31 -26.70
CA VAL A 111 8.42 1.66 -25.37
C VAL A 111 9.25 2.80 -24.78
N LYS A 112 8.58 3.84 -24.25
CA LYS A 112 9.20 4.93 -23.49
C LYS A 112 8.62 4.97 -22.08
N VAL A 113 9.46 4.73 -21.08
CA VAL A 113 9.08 4.86 -19.68
C VAL A 113 9.31 6.31 -19.24
N ILE A 114 8.30 6.91 -18.62
CA ILE A 114 8.37 8.23 -17.99
C ILE A 114 8.16 8.02 -16.49
N HIS A 115 9.25 8.15 -15.74
CA HIS A 115 9.28 7.95 -14.30
C HIS A 115 8.58 9.08 -13.52
N ASN A 116 8.21 8.77 -12.28
CA ASN A 116 7.68 9.75 -11.33
C ASN A 116 8.06 9.40 -9.88
N ALA A 117 7.53 10.15 -8.90
CA ALA A 117 7.65 9.83 -7.48
C ALA A 117 7.00 8.47 -7.16
N SER A 118 7.55 7.78 -6.16
CA SER A 118 7.19 6.42 -5.76
C SER A 118 7.22 6.30 -4.25
N ILE A 119 6.41 5.41 -3.66
CA ILE A 119 6.54 5.10 -2.23
C ILE A 119 7.95 4.59 -1.89
N MET A 120 8.62 3.95 -2.86
CA MET A 120 10.00 3.48 -2.74
C MET A 120 11.02 4.61 -2.56
N THR A 121 10.68 5.84 -2.94
CA THR A 121 11.53 7.03 -2.73
C THR A 121 10.96 7.95 -1.65
N ALA A 122 9.64 8.10 -1.57
CA ALA A 122 8.96 8.86 -0.53
C ALA A 122 9.11 8.26 0.87
N LEU A 123 9.52 6.98 0.99
CA LEU A 123 9.90 6.38 2.27
C LEU A 123 10.96 7.18 3.03
N ALA A 124 11.77 7.99 2.36
CA ALA A 124 12.78 8.84 2.99
C ALA A 124 12.16 9.95 3.86
N SER A 125 10.88 10.30 3.64
CA SER A 125 10.13 11.21 4.51
C SER A 125 10.01 10.69 5.94
N SER A 126 10.21 9.38 6.16
CA SER A 126 10.33 8.80 7.50
C SER A 126 11.50 9.36 8.32
N GLY A 127 12.46 10.05 7.70
CA GLY A 127 13.71 10.49 8.31
C GLY A 127 14.82 9.45 8.26
N LEU A 128 14.52 8.24 7.81
CA LEU A 128 15.50 7.17 7.64
C LEU A 128 16.21 7.30 6.29
N ALA A 129 17.50 7.00 6.26
CA ALA A 129 18.28 7.06 5.04
C ALA A 129 17.86 5.95 4.07
N ALA A 130 17.44 6.33 2.87
CA ALA A 130 16.97 5.39 1.86
C ALA A 130 17.98 4.28 1.51
N TYR A 131 19.29 4.57 1.59
CA TYR A 131 20.35 3.57 1.34
C TYR A 131 20.48 2.52 2.46
N ASN A 132 19.86 2.73 3.62
CA ASN A 132 19.80 1.77 4.73
C ASN A 132 18.55 0.89 4.70
N PHE A 133 17.71 0.98 3.66
CA PHE A 133 16.60 0.05 3.44
C PHE A 133 17.09 -1.23 2.76
N GLY A 134 16.67 -2.38 3.29
CA GLY A 134 16.92 -3.68 2.71
C GLY A 134 15.81 -4.10 1.75
N GLN A 135 15.54 -5.41 1.67
CA GLN A 135 14.50 -5.92 0.81
C GLN A 135 13.13 -5.41 1.27
N THR A 136 12.39 -4.76 0.37
CA THR A 136 10.98 -4.39 0.59
C THR A 136 10.11 -5.65 0.52
N ILE A 137 9.08 -5.71 1.36
CA ILE A 137 8.13 -6.82 1.39
C ILE A 137 6.72 -6.37 1.00
N SER A 138 5.93 -7.29 0.48
CA SER A 138 4.49 -7.13 0.29
C SER A 138 3.76 -8.13 1.17
N VAL A 139 2.84 -7.64 2.00
CA VAL A 139 2.08 -8.44 2.96
C VAL A 139 0.65 -8.59 2.43
N PRO A 140 0.27 -9.77 1.89
CA PRO A 140 -1.08 -10.02 1.39
C PRO A 140 -2.09 -10.11 2.55
N PHE A 141 -3.37 -9.87 2.28
CA PHE A 141 -4.42 -10.19 3.25
C PHE A 141 -4.45 -11.70 3.52
N TRP A 142 -4.56 -12.06 4.80
CA TRP A 142 -4.84 -13.43 5.21
C TRP A 142 -6.33 -13.76 5.09
N SER A 143 -6.61 -15.02 4.76
CA SER A 143 -7.93 -15.64 4.94
C SER A 143 -7.85 -16.76 5.97
N GLU A 144 -8.99 -17.40 6.27
CA GLU A 144 -9.03 -18.57 7.15
C GLU A 144 -8.22 -19.75 6.59
N SER A 145 -8.25 -19.92 5.28
CA SER A 145 -7.62 -21.06 4.57
C SER A 145 -6.24 -20.74 3.98
N TRP A 146 -5.85 -19.47 3.90
CA TRP A 146 -4.62 -19.04 3.25
C TRP A 146 -3.94 -17.91 4.03
N LYS A 147 -2.83 -18.24 4.70
CA LYS A 147 -2.03 -17.32 5.52
C LYS A 147 -0.55 -17.33 5.09
N PRO A 148 -0.22 -16.80 3.90
CA PRO A 148 1.15 -16.76 3.43
C PRO A 148 2.00 -15.79 4.28
N ASP A 149 3.19 -16.22 4.63
CA ASP A 149 4.13 -15.52 5.52
C ASP A 149 5.58 -15.56 4.99
N SER A 150 5.78 -15.93 3.72
CA SER A 150 7.12 -16.01 3.09
C SER A 150 7.88 -14.67 3.10
N TRP A 151 7.20 -13.56 3.37
CA TRP A 151 7.81 -12.25 3.61
C TRP A 151 8.56 -12.16 4.94
N LEU A 152 8.26 -13.00 5.94
CA LEU A 152 8.87 -12.95 7.28
C LEU A 152 10.37 -13.26 7.23
N GLU A 153 10.79 -14.21 6.39
CA GLU A 153 12.21 -14.54 6.20
C GLU A 153 13.01 -13.31 5.72
N ARG A 154 12.43 -12.53 4.81
CA ARG A 154 13.03 -11.29 4.28
C ARG A 154 13.14 -10.19 5.33
N VAL A 155 12.15 -10.10 6.22
CA VAL A 155 12.25 -9.23 7.42
C VAL A 155 13.43 -9.69 8.27
N GLY A 156 13.56 -10.99 8.52
CA GLY A 156 14.68 -11.59 9.26
C GLY A 156 16.04 -11.27 8.65
N GLU A 157 16.17 -11.35 7.33
CA GLU A 157 17.38 -10.98 6.60
C GLU A 157 17.77 -9.52 6.87
N ASN A 158 16.83 -8.59 6.71
CA ASN A 158 17.06 -7.16 6.97
C ASN A 158 17.41 -6.91 8.44
N VAL A 159 16.67 -7.52 9.38
CA VAL A 159 16.93 -7.40 10.82
C VAL A 159 18.33 -7.89 11.17
N LYS A 160 18.77 -9.02 10.61
CA LYS A 160 20.09 -9.62 10.85
C LYS A 160 21.24 -8.69 10.45
N VAL A 161 21.09 -7.96 9.34
CA VAL A 161 22.11 -6.99 8.89
C VAL A 161 21.85 -5.57 9.40
N GLY A 162 20.74 -5.35 10.10
CA GLY A 162 20.36 -4.09 10.71
C GLY A 162 19.78 -3.05 9.75
N LEU A 163 19.25 -3.47 8.60
CA LEU A 163 18.60 -2.60 7.61
C LEU A 163 17.12 -2.35 7.95
N HIS A 164 16.59 -1.21 7.51
CA HIS A 164 15.16 -0.92 7.59
C HIS A 164 14.38 -1.75 6.57
N THR A 165 13.11 -2.02 6.86
CA THR A 165 12.23 -2.76 5.96
C THR A 165 11.01 -1.91 5.63
N LEU A 166 10.79 -1.62 4.35
CA LEU A 166 9.50 -1.11 3.88
C LEU A 166 8.53 -2.29 3.72
N CYS A 167 7.38 -2.19 4.36
CA CYS A 167 6.29 -3.14 4.29
C CYS A 167 5.11 -2.51 3.53
N LEU A 168 4.81 -3.06 2.36
CA LEU A 168 3.67 -2.68 1.54
C LEU A 168 2.48 -3.57 1.90
N GLY A 169 1.35 -2.95 2.24
CA GLY A 169 0.09 -3.66 2.52
C GLY A 169 -0.65 -4.03 1.23
N ASP A 170 -1.44 -5.10 1.29
CA ASP A 170 -2.22 -5.59 0.16
C ASP A 170 -3.31 -4.61 -0.30
N ILE A 171 -3.63 -4.69 -1.58
CA ILE A 171 -4.67 -3.92 -2.25
C ILE A 171 -5.58 -4.87 -3.01
N LYS A 172 -6.86 -4.89 -2.62
CA LYS A 172 -7.90 -5.73 -3.21
C LYS A 172 -8.92 -4.86 -3.90
N VAL A 173 -8.76 -4.63 -5.20
CA VAL A 173 -9.69 -3.84 -6.02
C VAL A 173 -10.32 -4.77 -7.04
N ARG A 174 -11.65 -4.71 -7.14
CA ARG A 174 -12.42 -5.46 -8.15
C ARG A 174 -12.18 -6.98 -8.09
N GLU A 175 -12.08 -7.54 -6.89
CA GLU A 175 -11.97 -8.99 -6.69
C GLU A 175 -13.35 -9.64 -6.52
N GLN A 176 -13.51 -10.88 -6.98
CA GLN A 176 -14.70 -11.69 -6.74
C GLN A 176 -14.54 -12.47 -5.44
N SER A 177 -15.65 -12.82 -4.78
CA SER A 177 -15.59 -13.76 -3.65
C SER A 177 -15.31 -15.18 -4.15
N GLU A 178 -14.67 -16.01 -3.32
CA GLU A 178 -14.45 -17.43 -3.65
C GLU A 178 -15.78 -18.14 -3.97
N GLU A 179 -16.84 -17.80 -3.22
CA GLU A 179 -18.19 -18.32 -3.44
C GLU A 179 -18.76 -17.91 -4.79
N ASP A 180 -18.61 -16.63 -5.18
CA ASP A 180 -19.08 -16.12 -6.46
C ASP A 180 -18.29 -16.73 -7.63
N MET A 181 -16.96 -16.86 -7.49
CA MET A 181 -16.11 -17.54 -8.49
C MET A 181 -16.51 -19.00 -8.67
N ALA A 182 -16.71 -19.75 -7.58
CA ALA A 182 -17.14 -21.15 -7.63
C ALA A 182 -18.52 -21.32 -8.29
N ARG A 183 -19.38 -20.30 -8.23
CA ARG A 183 -20.71 -20.28 -8.85
C ARG A 183 -20.73 -19.63 -10.24
N GLY A 184 -19.60 -19.13 -10.74
CA GLY A 184 -19.52 -18.41 -12.01
C GLY A 184 -20.27 -17.08 -12.02
N ILE A 185 -20.51 -16.47 -10.87
CA ILE A 185 -21.21 -15.20 -10.73
C ILE A 185 -20.19 -14.06 -10.80
N GLN A 186 -20.26 -13.22 -11.83
CA GLN A 186 -19.42 -12.03 -11.93
C GLN A 186 -19.94 -10.90 -11.03
N ARG A 187 -19.62 -10.99 -9.73
CA ARG A 187 -19.87 -9.94 -8.75
C ARG A 187 -18.57 -9.53 -8.07
N TYR A 188 -18.24 -8.24 -8.17
CA TYR A 188 -17.05 -7.68 -7.55
C TYR A 188 -17.35 -7.16 -6.15
N GLN A 189 -16.41 -7.37 -5.24
CA GLN A 189 -16.43 -6.81 -3.90
C GLN A 189 -15.95 -5.36 -3.91
N GLU A 190 -16.35 -4.64 -2.86
CA GLU A 190 -15.82 -3.30 -2.58
C GLU A 190 -14.29 -3.34 -2.42
N PRO A 191 -13.58 -2.27 -2.83
CA PRO A 191 -12.15 -2.16 -2.64
C PRO A 191 -11.75 -2.28 -1.17
N ARG A 192 -10.70 -3.06 -0.88
CA ARG A 192 -10.09 -3.16 0.46
C ARG A 192 -8.61 -2.83 0.37
N TYR A 193 -8.14 -2.03 1.33
CA TYR A 193 -6.75 -1.60 1.43
C TYR A 193 -6.25 -1.93 2.83
N MET A 194 -5.10 -2.59 2.92
CA MET A 194 -4.57 -2.99 4.22
C MET A 194 -4.19 -1.77 5.05
N LEU A 195 -4.75 -1.68 6.26
CA LEU A 195 -4.48 -0.60 7.20
C LEU A 195 -3.31 -0.95 8.12
N ILE A 196 -2.68 0.06 8.72
CA ILE A 196 -1.56 -0.11 9.66
C ILE A 196 -1.83 -1.14 10.77
N PRO A 197 -2.96 -1.11 11.50
CA PRO A 197 -3.21 -2.11 12.55
C PRO A 197 -3.33 -3.54 12.00
N GLN A 198 -3.90 -3.73 10.80
CA GLN A 198 -3.98 -5.05 10.16
C GLN A 198 -2.59 -5.55 9.77
N LEU A 199 -1.78 -4.67 9.16
CA LEU A 199 -0.41 -4.96 8.78
C LEU A 199 0.44 -5.33 10.00
N ILE A 200 0.40 -4.53 11.07
CA ILE A 200 1.12 -4.84 12.32
C ILE A 200 0.63 -6.15 12.94
N SER A 201 -0.68 -6.40 12.96
CA SER A 201 -1.24 -7.62 13.55
C SER A 201 -0.79 -8.87 12.80
N GLN A 202 -0.80 -8.87 11.45
CA GLN A 202 -0.29 -9.99 10.66
C GLN A 202 1.22 -10.18 10.85
N LEU A 203 2.00 -9.10 10.81
CA LEU A 203 3.45 -9.12 11.02
C LEU A 203 3.83 -9.76 12.37
N THR A 204 3.20 -9.28 13.46
CA THR A 204 3.48 -9.76 14.83
C THR A 204 2.93 -11.16 15.09
N THR A 205 1.80 -11.53 14.47
CA THR A 205 1.26 -12.89 14.56
C THR A 205 2.19 -13.90 13.89
N ALA A 206 2.68 -13.62 12.68
CA ALA A 206 3.62 -14.52 12.01
C ALA A 206 4.94 -14.66 12.79
N ASP A 207 5.50 -13.57 13.31
CA ASP A 207 6.73 -13.61 14.14
C ASP A 207 6.56 -14.49 15.38
N LYS A 208 5.36 -14.46 15.99
CA LYS A 208 5.01 -15.28 17.15
C LYS A 208 4.81 -16.75 16.76
N GLU A 209 4.07 -17.04 15.69
CA GLU A 209 3.81 -18.41 15.22
C GLU A 209 5.09 -19.14 14.82
N HIS A 210 6.06 -18.43 14.23
CA HIS A 210 7.37 -18.98 13.86
C HIS A 210 8.44 -18.86 14.95
N ALA A 211 8.12 -18.22 16.09
CA ALA A 211 9.04 -17.97 17.20
C ALA A 211 10.37 -17.30 16.78
N THR A 212 10.33 -16.40 15.80
CA THR A 212 11.53 -15.76 15.23
C THR A 212 12.09 -14.62 16.07
N SER A 213 11.23 -13.94 16.85
CA SER A 213 11.59 -12.79 17.70
C SER A 213 12.18 -11.58 16.95
N TYR A 214 11.88 -11.44 15.66
CA TYR A 214 12.30 -10.31 14.83
C TYR A 214 11.46 -9.06 15.13
N LEU A 215 10.19 -9.24 15.49
CA LEU A 215 9.18 -8.18 15.55
C LEU A 215 8.49 -8.10 16.92
N LYS A 216 9.29 -8.03 17.99
CA LYS A 216 8.77 -7.87 19.36
C LYS A 216 8.00 -6.55 19.51
N PRO A 217 6.68 -6.57 19.79
CA PRO A 217 5.84 -5.38 19.65
C PRO A 217 6.28 -4.15 20.46
N PHE A 218 6.83 -4.36 21.66
CA PHE A 218 7.25 -3.28 22.57
C PHE A 218 8.70 -2.84 22.38
N GLU A 219 9.50 -3.58 21.60
CA GLU A 219 10.93 -3.33 21.39
C GLU A 219 11.24 -2.93 19.94
N THR A 220 10.33 -3.19 19.00
CA THR A 220 10.52 -2.87 17.58
C THR A 220 9.97 -1.48 17.27
N LEU A 221 10.86 -0.56 16.93
CA LEU A 221 10.50 0.75 16.40
C LEU A 221 9.96 0.63 14.97
N ALA A 222 8.91 1.38 14.68
CA ALA A 222 8.27 1.44 13.39
C ALA A 222 7.76 2.84 13.06
N ILE A 223 7.55 3.09 11.77
CA ILE A 223 7.05 4.37 11.25
C ILE A 223 5.93 4.06 10.25
N ALA A 224 4.71 4.54 10.53
CA ALA A 224 3.61 4.50 9.60
C ALA A 224 3.71 5.69 8.64
N LEU A 225 3.65 5.40 7.34
CA LEU A 225 3.61 6.36 6.25
C LEU A 225 2.21 6.31 5.64
N CYS A 226 1.44 7.38 5.80
CA CYS A 226 0.03 7.41 5.45
C CYS A 226 -0.24 8.52 4.45
N ARG A 227 -0.87 8.15 3.33
CA ARG A 227 -1.25 9.07 2.26
C ARG A 227 -0.09 9.94 1.75
N MET A 228 1.08 9.33 1.57
CA MET A 228 2.28 10.05 1.13
C MET A 228 2.00 10.83 -0.17
N GLY A 229 2.34 12.11 -0.20
CA GLY A 229 2.09 13.05 -1.28
C GLY A 229 0.76 13.82 -1.20
N ALA A 230 -0.21 13.39 -0.39
CA ALA A 230 -1.50 14.06 -0.27
C ALA A 230 -1.43 15.26 0.71
N ASP A 231 -2.38 16.20 0.58
CA ASP A 231 -2.50 17.34 1.51
C ASP A 231 -2.74 16.92 2.97
N ASP A 232 -3.35 15.76 3.17
CA ASP A 232 -3.58 15.14 4.48
C ASP A 232 -2.63 13.97 4.77
N GLU A 233 -1.43 13.97 4.15
CA GLU A 233 -0.32 13.08 4.49
C GLU A 233 -0.08 13.06 6.01
N ARG A 234 0.22 11.87 6.54
CA ARG A 234 0.53 11.66 7.94
C ARG A 234 1.69 10.70 8.11
N ILE A 235 2.63 11.06 8.99
CA ILE A 235 3.73 10.22 9.43
C ILE A 235 3.61 10.05 10.94
N LEU A 236 3.68 8.81 11.43
CA LEU A 236 3.58 8.48 12.86
C LEU A 236 4.68 7.48 13.20
N SER A 237 5.41 7.73 14.29
CA SER A 237 6.47 6.84 14.77
C SER A 237 6.22 6.36 16.20
N GLY A 238 6.73 5.18 16.52
CA GLY A 238 6.57 4.57 17.83
C GLY A 238 7.01 3.11 17.80
N THR A 239 6.72 2.37 18.86
CA THR A 239 6.81 0.91 18.81
C THR A 239 5.65 0.31 18.01
N LEU A 240 5.79 -0.91 17.52
CA LEU A 240 4.68 -1.63 16.87
C LEU A 240 3.43 -1.68 17.77
N SER A 241 3.61 -1.89 19.08
CA SER A 241 2.51 -1.88 20.04
C SER A 241 1.86 -0.50 20.16
N GLU A 242 2.64 0.57 20.20
CA GLU A 242 2.12 1.94 20.31
C GLU A 242 1.30 2.34 19.08
N LEU A 243 1.78 2.00 17.88
CA LEU A 243 1.04 2.24 16.65
C LEU A 243 -0.25 1.41 16.59
N LEU A 244 -0.22 0.14 17.01
CA LEU A 244 -1.42 -0.70 17.08
C LEU A 244 -2.47 -0.12 18.03
N LEU A 245 -2.04 0.40 19.19
CA LEU A 245 -2.91 0.99 20.20
C LEU A 245 -3.67 2.23 19.72
N LEU A 246 -3.14 2.97 18.73
CA LEU A 246 -3.85 4.13 18.17
C LEU A 246 -5.20 3.77 17.53
N ALA A 247 -5.35 2.53 17.04
CA ALA A 247 -6.59 2.01 16.45
C ALA A 247 -7.42 1.15 17.42
N SER A 248 -7.00 1.04 18.68
CA SER A 248 -7.75 0.34 19.73
C SER A 248 -8.84 1.23 20.34
N PRO A 249 -9.85 0.65 21.02
CA PRO A 249 -10.83 1.44 21.76
C PRO A 249 -10.16 2.33 22.81
N THR A 250 -10.72 3.51 23.00
CA THR A 250 -10.12 4.60 23.82
C THR A 250 -10.13 4.31 25.31
N SER A 251 -10.94 3.36 25.77
CA SER A 251 -10.96 2.90 27.17
C SER A 251 -11.46 1.46 27.30
N PRO A 252 -11.21 0.79 28.44
CA PRO A 252 -11.78 -0.52 28.74
C PRO A 252 -13.32 -0.52 28.70
N GLU A 253 -13.97 0.57 29.10
CA GLU A 253 -15.42 0.72 29.00
C GLU A 253 -15.88 0.78 27.56
N ALA A 254 -15.15 1.48 26.68
CA ALA A 254 -15.45 1.51 25.26
C ALA A 254 -15.29 0.10 24.64
N GLN A 255 -14.22 -0.62 25.00
CA GLN A 255 -14.01 -2.01 24.58
C GLN A 255 -15.18 -2.91 25.02
N GLN A 256 -15.56 -2.85 26.30
CA GLN A 256 -16.67 -3.64 26.85
C GLN A 256 -17.99 -3.29 26.15
N GLN A 257 -18.24 -2.02 25.86
CA GLN A 257 -19.42 -1.61 25.10
C GLN A 257 -19.45 -2.21 23.69
N GLU A 258 -18.31 -2.30 23.01
CA GLU A 258 -18.27 -2.94 21.68
C GLU A 258 -18.53 -4.44 21.76
N ASP A 259 -18.00 -5.09 22.79
CA ASP A 259 -18.17 -6.52 23.01
C ASP A 259 -19.63 -6.84 23.38
N ASP A 260 -20.22 -6.09 24.30
CA ASP A 260 -21.64 -6.18 24.68
C ASP A 260 -22.58 -5.91 23.47
N GLU A 261 -22.21 -4.97 22.59
CA GLU A 261 -22.98 -4.68 21.38
C GLU A 261 -22.90 -5.84 20.37
N GLY A 262 -21.72 -6.44 20.21
CA GLY A 262 -21.54 -7.63 19.37
C GLY A 262 -22.38 -8.82 19.85
N GLU A 263 -22.39 -9.07 21.16
CA GLU A 263 -23.22 -10.11 21.78
C GLU A 263 -24.72 -9.84 21.56
N LYS A 264 -25.18 -8.60 21.77
CA LYS A 264 -26.59 -8.24 21.51
C LYS A 264 -26.99 -8.39 20.05
N LEU A 265 -26.12 -8.04 19.10
CA LEU A 265 -26.41 -8.23 17.67
C LEU A 265 -26.57 -9.72 17.33
N ALA A 266 -25.76 -10.59 17.93
CA ALA A 266 -25.87 -12.03 17.76
C ALA A 266 -27.15 -12.59 18.42
N ASP A 267 -27.36 -12.29 19.69
CA ASP A 267 -28.38 -12.93 20.53
C ASP A 267 -29.79 -12.34 20.32
N GLU A 268 -29.89 -11.01 20.22
CA GLU A 268 -31.17 -10.30 20.09
C GLU A 268 -31.44 -9.85 18.65
N GLY A 269 -30.38 -9.49 17.91
CA GLY A 269 -30.48 -9.02 16.53
C GLY A 269 -30.67 -10.14 15.50
N GLY A 270 -30.39 -11.40 15.88
CA GLY A 270 -30.43 -12.55 14.99
C GLY A 270 -29.34 -12.55 13.92
N TRP A 271 -28.25 -11.79 14.13
CA TRP A 271 -27.14 -11.71 13.19
C TRP A 271 -26.31 -12.99 13.25
N GLY A 272 -25.91 -13.50 12.08
CA GLY A 272 -24.97 -14.61 12.00
C GLY A 272 -23.54 -14.19 12.35
N GLU A 273 -22.66 -15.15 12.64
CA GLU A 273 -21.25 -14.90 12.98
C GLU A 273 -20.52 -14.02 11.95
N LYS A 274 -20.77 -14.25 10.65
CA LYS A 274 -20.19 -13.44 9.57
C LYS A 274 -20.63 -11.96 9.63
N GLU A 275 -21.87 -11.70 10.01
CA GLU A 275 -22.42 -10.34 10.08
C GLU A 275 -21.83 -9.59 11.28
N VAL A 276 -21.73 -10.27 12.44
CA VAL A 276 -21.09 -9.71 13.64
C VAL A 276 -19.60 -9.43 13.39
N ALA A 277 -18.88 -10.36 12.75
CA ALA A 277 -17.48 -10.17 12.37
C ALA A 277 -17.31 -8.98 11.39
N SER A 278 -18.21 -8.85 10.41
CA SER A 278 -18.21 -7.71 9.48
C SER A 278 -18.47 -6.39 10.20
N HIS A 279 -19.37 -6.37 11.17
CA HIS A 279 -19.64 -5.18 11.98
C HIS A 279 -18.41 -4.76 12.80
N ARG A 280 -17.76 -5.70 13.48
CA ARG A 280 -16.53 -5.44 14.23
C ARG A 280 -15.42 -4.91 13.31
N ALA A 281 -15.22 -5.54 12.15
CA ALA A 281 -14.21 -5.10 11.17
C ALA A 281 -14.44 -3.65 10.68
N LYS A 282 -15.70 -3.25 10.46
CA LYS A 282 -16.03 -1.84 10.08
C LYS A 282 -15.67 -0.84 11.18
N ARG A 283 -15.84 -1.20 12.45
CA ARG A 283 -15.48 -0.34 13.58
C ARG A 283 -13.96 -0.21 13.72
N GLU A 284 -13.25 -1.32 13.59
CA GLU A 284 -11.79 -1.35 13.56
C GLU A 284 -11.23 -0.49 12.43
N GLU A 285 -11.81 -0.60 11.23
CA GLU A 285 -11.50 0.25 10.08
C GLU A 285 -11.78 1.73 10.40
N ALA A 286 -12.93 2.06 10.97
CA ALA A 286 -13.25 3.44 11.33
C ALA A 286 -12.24 4.03 12.33
N ARG A 287 -11.84 3.28 13.36
CA ARG A 287 -10.80 3.70 14.31
C ARG A 287 -9.44 3.86 13.63
N ALA A 288 -9.07 2.93 12.78
CA ALA A 288 -7.84 3.00 12.01
C ALA A 288 -7.81 4.24 11.09
N VAL A 289 -8.94 4.58 10.46
CA VAL A 289 -9.05 5.79 9.63
C VAL A 289 -8.94 7.07 10.45
N VAL A 290 -9.48 7.10 11.68
CA VAL A 290 -9.27 8.23 12.60
C VAL A 290 -7.79 8.39 12.96
N ALA A 291 -7.12 7.28 13.28
CA ALA A 291 -5.73 7.25 13.70
C ALA A 291 -4.73 7.57 12.58
N PHE A 292 -4.91 6.96 11.40
CA PHE A 292 -3.92 6.94 10.32
C PHE A 292 -4.37 7.72 9.08
N GLY A 293 -5.65 8.08 8.97
CA GLY A 293 -6.24 8.63 7.76
C GLY A 293 -6.82 7.54 6.86
N LYS A 294 -7.39 7.96 5.72
CA LYS A 294 -7.81 7.02 4.68
C LYS A 294 -6.57 6.35 4.05
N PRO A 295 -6.71 5.17 3.42
CA PRO A 295 -5.66 4.62 2.56
C PRO A 295 -5.09 5.65 1.57
N LEU A 296 -3.86 5.51 1.08
CA LEU A 296 -2.99 4.33 1.16
C LEU A 296 -1.95 4.41 2.29
N HIS A 297 -1.64 3.26 2.91
CA HIS A 297 -0.70 3.16 4.02
C HIS A 297 0.50 2.27 3.66
N SER A 298 1.63 2.53 4.30
CA SER A 298 2.81 1.66 4.32
C SER A 298 3.45 1.71 5.70
N LEU A 299 4.14 0.66 6.11
CA LEU A 299 4.84 0.60 7.39
C LEU A 299 6.34 0.43 7.15
N VAL A 300 7.15 1.16 7.90
CA VAL A 300 8.58 0.97 7.94
C VAL A 300 8.95 0.31 9.26
N ILE A 301 9.64 -0.82 9.21
CA ILE A 301 10.29 -1.43 10.37
C ILE A 301 11.71 -0.89 10.47
N VAL A 302 12.05 -0.29 11.60
CA VAL A 302 13.37 0.31 11.81
C VAL A 302 14.39 -0.79 12.10
N GLY A 303 15.43 -0.90 11.28
CA GLY A 303 16.59 -1.76 11.50
C GLY A 303 17.51 -1.27 12.61
N ARG A 304 18.35 -2.19 13.13
CA ARG A 304 19.24 -1.94 14.27
C ARG A 304 20.35 -0.91 14.01
N ARG A 305 20.71 -0.63 12.74
CA ARG A 305 21.70 0.40 12.39
C ARG A 305 21.06 1.78 12.33
N LEU A 306 20.44 2.21 13.43
CA LEU A 306 19.78 3.51 13.54
C LEU A 306 20.81 4.60 13.87
N HIS A 307 20.91 5.61 13.01
CA HIS A 307 21.77 6.77 13.23
C HIS A 307 21.10 7.80 14.18
N PRO A 308 21.85 8.55 15.01
CA PRO A 308 21.26 9.55 15.91
C PRO A 308 20.39 10.59 15.19
N LEU A 309 20.80 11.05 14.00
CA LEU A 309 19.99 11.96 13.18
C LEU A 309 18.68 11.31 12.68
N GLU A 310 18.71 10.02 12.32
CA GLU A 310 17.51 9.29 11.91
C GLU A 310 16.55 9.14 13.10
N ARG A 311 17.10 8.83 14.28
CA ARG A 311 16.36 8.78 15.54
C ARG A 311 15.70 10.12 15.86
N GLU A 312 16.44 11.22 15.75
CA GLU A 312 15.93 12.57 16.03
C GLU A 312 14.84 12.97 15.03
N TYR A 313 15.08 12.76 13.74
CA TYR A 313 14.12 13.13 12.70
C TYR A 313 12.83 12.32 12.82
N ALA A 314 12.93 10.99 12.86
CA ALA A 314 11.76 10.14 13.01
C ALA A 314 11.05 10.36 14.36
N GLY A 315 11.80 10.75 15.39
CA GLY A 315 11.28 11.11 16.71
C GLY A 315 10.39 12.35 16.72
N MET A 316 10.47 13.22 15.70
CA MET A 316 9.53 14.35 15.54
C MET A 316 8.09 13.88 15.31
N TYR A 317 7.91 12.67 14.81
CA TYR A 317 6.60 12.07 14.49
C TYR A 317 6.08 11.12 15.57
N LYS A 318 6.75 11.07 16.74
CA LYS A 318 6.41 10.07 17.76
C LYS A 318 5.01 10.28 18.32
N VAL A 319 4.28 9.19 18.48
CA VAL A 319 2.93 9.23 19.05
C VAL A 319 2.95 9.72 20.50
N PRO A 320 1.87 10.34 21.02
CA PRO A 320 1.82 10.83 22.39
C PRO A 320 2.14 9.72 23.41
N GLY A 321 3.06 10.01 24.33
CA GLY A 321 3.50 9.03 25.34
C GLY A 321 4.44 7.93 24.83
N SER A 322 4.91 8.02 23.57
CA SER A 322 5.79 7.01 22.99
C SER A 322 7.12 6.86 23.72
N ARG A 323 7.57 5.61 23.83
CA ARG A 323 8.90 5.19 24.30
C ARG A 323 9.97 5.22 23.21
N TRP A 324 9.73 5.88 22.07
CA TRP A 324 10.65 5.95 20.92
C TRP A 324 12.12 6.16 21.32
N ASP A 325 12.39 7.19 22.12
CA ASP A 325 13.74 7.56 22.55
C ASP A 325 14.39 6.54 23.51
N GLU A 326 13.59 5.99 24.41
CA GLU A 326 14.02 4.97 25.37
C GLU A 326 14.38 3.68 24.63
N VAL A 327 13.50 3.20 23.74
CA VAL A 327 13.72 2.01 22.93
C VAL A 327 14.89 2.21 21.97
N ALA A 328 15.02 3.37 21.33
CA ALA A 328 16.17 3.67 20.47
C ALA A 328 17.50 3.57 21.25
N LYS A 329 17.53 4.01 22.50
CA LYS A 329 18.72 3.90 23.35
C LYS A 329 18.95 2.47 23.83
N GLU A 330 17.96 1.86 24.48
CA GLU A 330 18.11 0.60 25.20
C GLU A 330 18.16 -0.62 24.28
N VAL A 331 17.36 -0.59 23.21
CA VAL A 331 17.24 -1.70 22.26
C VAL A 331 18.17 -1.47 21.06
N TYR A 332 18.21 -0.27 20.50
CA TYR A 332 18.98 0.00 19.27
C TYR A 332 20.42 0.47 19.55
N GLY A 333 20.78 0.80 20.80
CA GLY A 333 22.10 1.32 21.14
C GLY A 333 22.40 2.69 20.53
N CYS A 334 21.34 3.41 20.12
CA CYS A 334 21.45 4.70 19.46
C CYS A 334 21.43 5.83 20.51
N GLU A 335 22.61 6.20 21.00
CA GLU A 335 22.78 7.32 21.94
C GLU A 335 22.65 8.67 21.22
N SER A 336 22.32 9.72 22.00
CA SER A 336 22.09 11.09 21.50
C SER A 336 23.35 11.78 20.99
#